data_AF-A0A525IIZ2-F1
#
_entry.id   AF-A0A525IIZ2-F1
#
_cell.length_a   1.000
_cell.length_b   1.000
_cell.length_c   1.000
_cell.angle_alpha   90.00
_cell.angle_beta   90.00
_cell.angle_gamma   90.00
#
_symmetry.space_group_name_H-M   'P 1'
#
loop_
_entity.id
_entity.type
_entity.pdbx_description
1 polymer ?
#
loop_
_entity_poly.entity_id
_entity_poly.type
_entity_poly.pdbx_seq_one_letter_code
_entity_poly.pdbx_strand_id
1 'polypeptide(L)'
;MSERAPISARCMWMRGGTSKGGYFLADELPQDVATRDAFLLDAMGSPDKLQIDGMGGADPLTSKVAVVSRSSRPNVGVDYLFLQ
;
A
#
# COMPACT_ATOMS: atom_id res chain seq x y z
N MET A 1 -25.18 13.11 3.18
CA MET A 1 -23.83 12.68 2.78
C MET A 1 -23.98 11.34 2.10
N SER A 2 -23.64 11.21 0.81
CA SER A 2 -23.71 9.92 0.12
C SER A 2 -22.61 9.03 0.69
N GLU A 3 -23.00 7.93 1.33
CA GLU A 3 -22.09 6.92 1.86
C GLU A 3 -21.37 6.27 0.66
N ARG A 4 -20.09 6.62 0.47
CA ARG A 4 -19.25 5.88 -0.48
C ARG A 4 -18.97 4.53 0.18
N ALA A 5 -19.30 3.44 -0.51
CA ALA A 5 -18.89 2.11 -0.08
C ALA A 5 -17.38 2.11 0.20
N PRO A 6 -16.92 1.56 1.33
CA PRO A 6 -15.50 1.52 1.66
C PRO A 6 -14.75 0.78 0.56
N ILE A 7 -13.68 1.41 0.05
CA ILE A 7 -12.76 0.76 -0.90
C ILE A 7 -11.94 -0.24 -0.09
N SER A 8 -11.87 -1.48 -0.55
CA SER A 8 -11.05 -2.53 0.06
C SER A 8 -10.15 -3.16 -0.99
N ALA A 9 -8.89 -3.41 -0.65
CA ALA A 9 -7.95 -4.17 -1.47
C ALA A 9 -7.37 -5.30 -0.63
N ARG A 10 -7.05 -6.45 -1.26
CA ARG A 10 -6.32 -7.49 -0.53
C ARG A 10 -4.89 -7.00 -0.31
N CYS A 11 -4.38 -7.32 0.87
CA CYS A 11 -3.04 -6.96 1.28
C CYS A 11 -2.37 -8.16 1.96
N MET A 12 -1.08 -8.32 1.74
CA MET A 12 -0.23 -9.12 2.63
C MET A 12 0.59 -8.18 3.50
N TRP A 13 0.47 -8.34 4.82
CA TRP A 13 1.34 -7.66 5.77
C TRP A 13 2.56 -8.54 6.06
N MET A 14 3.74 -8.11 5.64
CA MET A 14 4.93 -8.96 5.66
C MET A 14 6.13 -8.23 6.23
N ARG A 15 7.01 -9.01 6.87
CA ARG A 15 8.38 -8.59 7.18
C ARG A 15 9.29 -8.93 6.00
N GLY A 16 9.94 -7.92 5.42
CA GLY A 16 11.00 -8.06 4.42
C GLY A 16 12.32 -7.57 4.98
N GLY A 17 13.27 -8.47 5.26
CA GLY A 17 14.51 -8.12 5.95
C GLY A 17 14.21 -7.48 7.33
N THR A 18 14.75 -6.29 7.59
CA THR A 18 14.53 -5.54 8.84
C THR A 18 13.33 -4.59 8.80
N SER A 19 12.56 -4.57 7.71
CA SER A 19 11.37 -3.71 7.55
C SER A 19 10.07 -4.52 7.52
N LYS A 20 8.94 -3.85 7.76
CA LYS A 20 7.59 -4.36 7.53
C LYS A 20 6.83 -3.42 6.60
N GLY A 21 5.93 -3.97 5.79
CA GLY A 21 5.08 -3.18 4.90
C GLY A 21 3.89 -3.96 4.37
N GLY A 22 2.94 -3.21 3.82
CA GLY A 22 1.77 -3.73 3.12
C GLY A 22 2.09 -4.01 1.66
N TYR A 23 1.78 -5.21 1.19
CA TYR A 23 1.99 -5.62 -0.19
C TYR A 23 0.63 -5.77 -0.88
N PHE A 24 0.40 -4.97 -1.90
CA PHE A 24 -0.86 -4.90 -2.65
C PHE A 24 -0.65 -5.32 -4.10
N LEU A 25 -1.70 -5.91 -4.70
CA LEU A 25 -1.73 -6.13 -6.14
C LEU A 25 -2.20 -4.87 -6.85
N ALA A 26 -1.52 -4.49 -7.94
CA ALA A 26 -1.80 -3.23 -8.65
C ALA A 26 -3.20 -3.18 -9.28
N ASP A 27 -3.77 -4.33 -9.66
CA ASP A 27 -5.10 -4.46 -10.26
C ASP A 27 -6.24 -4.36 -9.22
N GLU A 28 -5.92 -4.45 -7.93
CA GLU A 28 -6.88 -4.27 -6.83
C GLU A 28 -6.84 -2.87 -6.20
N LEU A 29 -5.90 -2.04 -6.63
CA LEU A 29 -5.84 -0.64 -6.22
C LEU A 29 -6.61 0.27 -7.18
N PRO A 30 -7.06 1.45 -6.71
CA PRO A 30 -7.52 2.50 -7.61
C PRO A 30 -6.47 2.79 -8.69
N GLN A 31 -6.92 2.90 -9.94
CA GLN A 31 -6.02 3.17 -11.07
C GLN A 31 -5.65 4.66 -11.19
N ASP A 32 -6.52 5.54 -10.68
CA ASP A 32 -6.19 6.96 -10.51
C ASP A 32 -5.15 7.12 -9.40
N VAL A 33 -4.04 7.79 -9.71
CA VAL A 33 -2.89 7.93 -8.79
C VAL A 33 -3.28 8.68 -7.53
N ALA A 34 -4.04 9.77 -7.64
CA ALA A 34 -4.44 10.56 -6.46
C ALA A 34 -5.34 9.74 -5.53
N THR A 35 -6.27 8.99 -6.10
CA THR A 35 -7.17 8.09 -5.34
C THR A 35 -6.40 6.93 -4.71
N ARG A 36 -5.42 6.35 -5.42
CA ARG A 36 -4.53 5.31 -4.89
C ARG A 36 -3.72 5.82 -3.72
N ASP A 37 -3.12 6.99 -3.87
CA ASP A 37 -2.25 7.57 -2.85
C ASP A 37 -3.06 7.91 -1.60
N ALA A 38 -4.26 8.49 -1.75
CA ALA A 38 -5.20 8.69 -0.64
C ALA A 38 -5.57 7.37 0.07
N PHE A 39 -5.95 6.34 -0.70
CA PHE A 39 -6.25 5.02 -0.15
C PHE A 39 -5.07 4.41 0.63
N LEU A 40 -3.86 4.51 0.09
CA LEU A 40 -2.66 3.97 0.74
C LEU A 40 -2.26 4.76 1.99
N LEU A 41 -2.44 6.09 1.99
CA LEU A 41 -2.24 6.92 3.18
C LEU A 41 -3.21 6.52 4.29
N ASP A 42 -4.50 6.40 3.96
CA ASP A 42 -5.54 5.97 4.91
C ASP A 42 -5.23 4.56 5.43
N ALA A 43 -4.87 3.62 4.57
CA ALA A 43 -4.52 2.25 4.95
C ALA A 43 -3.30 2.19 5.89
N MET A 44 -2.34 3.11 5.75
CA MET A 44 -1.18 3.21 6.64
C MET A 44 -1.44 4.07 7.88
N GLY A 45 -2.58 4.74 7.99
CA GLY A 45 -2.92 5.63 9.10
C GLY A 45 -2.20 6.98 9.03
N SER A 46 -1.71 7.38 7.86
CA SER A 46 -1.06 8.68 7.66
C SER A 46 -2.11 9.76 7.34
N PRO A 47 -1.92 11.03 7.75
CA PRO A 47 -0.69 11.63 8.28
C PRO A 47 -0.58 11.63 9.82
N ASP A 48 -1.30 10.76 10.52
CA ASP A 48 -1.20 10.66 11.98
C ASP A 48 0.22 10.22 12.39
N LYS A 49 0.80 10.95 13.35
CA LYS A 49 2.14 10.64 13.89
C LYS A 49 2.17 9.29 14.59
N LEU A 50 1.03 8.82 15.10
CA LEU A 50 0.92 7.54 15.80
C LEU A 50 0.47 6.41 14.88
N GLN A 51 -0.06 6.72 13.69
CA GLN A 51 -0.65 5.77 12.75
C GLN A 51 -1.63 4.79 13.42
N ILE A 52 -2.33 5.23 14.48
CA ILE A 52 -3.08 4.33 15.36
C ILE A 52 -4.32 3.73 14.69
N ASP A 53 -4.84 4.42 13.68
CA ASP A 53 -6.00 4.04 12.87
C ASP A 53 -5.58 3.48 11.49
N GLY A 54 -4.42 2.81 11.44
CA GLY A 54 -3.92 2.19 10.23
C GLY A 54 -2.93 1.06 10.49
N MET A 55 -2.33 0.54 9.42
CA MET A 55 -1.36 -0.57 9.51
C MET A 55 0.06 -0.11 9.83
N GLY A 56 0.34 1.20 9.71
CA GLY A 56 1.67 1.76 9.96
C GLY A 56 2.10 1.65 11.42
N GLY A 57 3.40 1.57 11.66
CA GLY A 57 3.96 1.43 13.02
C GLY A 57 4.58 2.71 13.59
N ALA A 58 4.27 3.89 13.02
CA ALA A 58 4.82 5.19 13.41
C ALA A 58 6.36 5.29 13.34
N ASP A 59 6.99 4.38 12.60
CA ASP A 59 8.44 4.34 12.35
C ASP A 59 8.70 4.10 10.85
N PRO A 60 9.69 4.76 10.22
CA PRO A 60 9.98 4.58 8.80
C PRO A 60 10.20 3.12 8.38
N LEU A 61 10.68 2.24 9.25
CA LEU A 61 10.87 0.81 8.97
C LEU A 61 9.56 0.01 8.93
N THR A 62 8.45 0.61 9.33
CA THR A 62 7.12 -0.01 9.45
C THR A 62 6.00 0.79 8.77
N SER A 63 6.33 1.88 8.08
CA SER A 63 5.40 2.66 7.26
C SER A 63 5.78 2.55 5.79
N LYS A 64 5.61 1.36 5.20
CA LYS A 64 6.05 1.06 3.82
C LYS A 64 4.95 0.36 3.04
N VAL A 65 4.87 0.65 1.75
CA VAL A 65 3.99 -0.04 0.81
C VAL A 65 4.77 -0.57 -0.38
N ALA A 66 4.40 -1.77 -0.80
CA ALA A 66 4.80 -2.36 -2.06
C ALA A 66 3.57 -2.58 -2.94
N VAL A 67 3.62 -2.12 -4.19
CA VAL A 67 2.62 -2.44 -5.20
C VAL A 67 3.24 -3.39 -6.22
N VAL A 68 2.61 -4.54 -6.43
CA VAL A 68 3.14 -5.64 -7.24
C VAL A 68 2.20 -5.93 -8.40
N SER A 69 2.77 -6.14 -9.59
CA SER A 69 2.03 -6.61 -10.76
C SER A 69 2.89 -7.58 -11.58
N ARG A 70 2.26 -8.31 -12.51
CA ARG A 70 3.00 -9.07 -13.52
C ARG A 70 3.69 -8.07 -14.47
N SER A 71 4.99 -8.25 -14.70
CA SER A 71 5.72 -7.37 -15.62
C SER A 71 5.35 -7.66 -17.07
N SER A 72 5.34 -6.61 -17.90
CA SER A 72 5.27 -6.71 -19.37
C SER A 72 6.65 -6.83 -20.02
N ARG A 73 7.74 -6.70 -19.24
CA ARG A 73 9.11 -6.73 -19.75
C ARG A 73 9.58 -8.18 -19.98
N PRO A 74 10.25 -8.48 -21.11
CA PRO A 74 10.81 -9.81 -21.34
C PRO A 74 11.73 -10.26 -20.20
N ASN A 75 11.58 -11.52 -19.76
CA ASN A 75 12.36 -12.15 -18.69
C ASN A 75 12.23 -11.52 -17.29
N VAL A 76 11.26 -10.64 -17.06
CA VAL A 76 10.94 -10.11 -15.73
C VAL A 76 9.62 -10.71 -15.26
N GLY A 77 9.62 -11.35 -14.09
CA GLY A 77 8.41 -11.96 -13.54
C GLY A 77 7.39 -10.96 -12.99
N VAL A 78 7.88 -9.89 -12.34
CA VAL A 78 7.05 -8.91 -11.62
C VAL A 78 7.60 -7.49 -11.76
N ASP A 79 6.71 -6.51 -11.80
CA ASP A 79 7.05 -5.12 -11.51
C ASP A 79 6.74 -4.84 -10.04
N TYR A 80 7.65 -4.10 -9.41
CA TYR A 80 7.61 -3.80 -7.98
C TYR A 80 7.80 -2.30 -7.80
N LEU A 81 6.77 -1.65 -7.26
CA LEU A 81 6.80 -0.23 -6.89
C LEU A 81 6.88 -0.11 -5.38
N PHE A 82 7.91 0.59 -4.89
CA PHE A 82 8.09 0.93 -3.49
C PHE A 82 7.57 2.35 -3.20
N LEU A 83 6.85 2.50 -2.09
CA LEU A 83 6.30 3.78 -1.62
C LEU A 83 6.59 3.95 -0.11
N GLN A 84 6.93 5.18 0.29
CA GLN A 84 7.33 5.58 1.65
C GLN A 84 6.63 6.85 2.08
#